data_AF-A0A4R9JSK4-F1
#
_entry.id   AF-A0A4R9JSK4-F1
#
_cell.length_a   1.000
_cell.length_b   1.000
_cell.length_c   1.000
_cell.angle_alpha   90.00
_cell.angle_beta   90.00
_cell.angle_gamma   90.00
#
_symmetry.space_group_name_H-M   'P 1'
#
loop_
_entity.id
_entity.type
_entity.pdbx_description
1 polymer ?
#
loop_
_entity_poly.entity_id
_entity_poly.type
_entity_poly.pdbx_seq_one_letter_code
_entity_poly.pdbx_strand_id
1 'polypeptide(L)'
;MPPDAAKRNFYLNQFELERYTTHYPFLKNQLSNIFSIGAYRANRILKDRENFEPIEIQVNTRKEIEDIIDQIKNKISKTKYELWYRGQDKEYFVKNIHKDVLSLCPWRSIRDVSLIPSIFRTASNLPKSLDKYTTQLFQILKNETLLRLHLSIPAYKNLLSDEKAEKEFFKNKAWSKDNQGFETVHLTNENEIKEKRYFNPILYSIQNALILQHYTIPSNILDITKSLDVALFFAQNELSNSKYIQKENIKESVIYLFIFNPDTDRFIDSTLILNGQKIIRPIRQSCGVISGASISNQNYYARFISLRIKLLNHINYDKNINENFLFPSSLEDPIRNFLEKIK
;
A
#
# COMPACT_ATOMS: atom_id res chain seq x y z
N MET A 1 -10.41 -29.82 -5.37
CA MET A 1 -9.28 -29.06 -5.93
C MET A 1 -7.97 -29.62 -5.37
N PRO A 2 -6.86 -29.65 -6.14
CA PRO A 2 -5.61 -30.23 -5.66
C PRO A 2 -5.02 -29.41 -4.50
N PRO A 3 -4.36 -30.06 -3.52
CA PRO A 3 -3.71 -29.41 -2.37
C PRO A 3 -2.63 -28.38 -2.74
N ASP A 4 -2.13 -28.41 -3.98
CA ASP A 4 -0.98 -27.61 -4.45
C ASP A 4 -1.35 -26.46 -5.41
N ALA A 5 -2.58 -25.94 -5.34
CA ALA A 5 -2.98 -24.71 -6.05
C ALA A 5 -2.31 -23.44 -5.48
N ALA A 6 -1.00 -23.50 -5.23
CA ALA A 6 -0.20 -22.46 -4.63
C ALA A 6 -0.26 -21.16 -5.44
N LYS A 7 -0.96 -20.18 -4.85
CA LYS A 7 -0.73 -18.74 -4.99
C LYS A 7 -0.81 -18.23 -6.42
N ARG A 8 -2.04 -18.26 -6.91
CA ARG A 8 -2.48 -17.69 -8.18
C ARG A 8 -2.49 -16.15 -8.09
N ASN A 9 -1.71 -15.42 -8.92
CA ASN A 9 -1.91 -14.00 -9.30
C ASN A 9 -2.79 -13.96 -10.56
N PHE A 10 -4.05 -14.39 -10.45
CA PHE A 10 -4.84 -14.80 -11.64
C PHE A 10 -5.80 -13.75 -12.16
N TYR A 11 -5.96 -12.61 -11.49
CA TYR A 11 -7.02 -11.69 -11.88
C TYR A 11 -6.57 -10.24 -11.82
N LEU A 12 -6.57 -9.63 -13.01
CA LEU A 12 -6.98 -8.24 -13.12
C LEU A 12 -8.38 -8.27 -13.67
N ASN A 13 -9.28 -7.51 -13.04
CA ASN A 13 -10.61 -7.37 -13.61
C ASN A 13 -10.50 -6.68 -14.99
N GLN A 14 -11.46 -6.95 -15.87
CA GLN A 14 -11.46 -6.40 -17.22
C GLN A 14 -11.31 -4.87 -17.23
N PHE A 15 -11.94 -4.17 -16.28
CA PHE A 15 -11.85 -2.71 -16.19
C PHE A 15 -10.44 -2.21 -15.88
N GLU A 16 -9.69 -2.93 -15.05
CA GLU A 16 -8.29 -2.63 -14.80
C GLU A 16 -7.47 -2.82 -16.07
N LEU A 17 -7.67 -3.94 -16.79
CA LEU A 17 -7.01 -4.17 -18.08
C LEU A 17 -7.34 -3.08 -19.12
N GLU A 18 -8.60 -2.69 -19.25
CA GLU A 18 -9.04 -1.60 -20.14
C GLU A 18 -8.37 -0.27 -19.77
N ARG A 19 -8.31 0.04 -18.47
CA ARG A 19 -7.66 1.25 -17.96
C ARG A 19 -6.17 1.26 -18.30
N TYR A 20 -5.45 0.15 -18.08
CA TYR A 20 -4.03 0.09 -18.43
C TYR A 20 -3.81 0.08 -19.94
N THR A 21 -4.57 -0.69 -20.73
CA THR A 21 -4.42 -0.76 -22.20
C THR A 21 -4.72 0.57 -22.89
N THR A 22 -5.52 1.45 -22.29
CA THR A 22 -5.73 2.83 -22.75
C THR A 22 -4.46 3.67 -22.65
N HIS A 23 -3.66 3.48 -21.60
CA HIS A 23 -2.42 4.22 -21.38
C HIS A 23 -1.17 3.51 -21.92
N TYR A 24 -1.25 2.19 -22.12
CA TYR A 24 -0.15 1.33 -22.54
C TYR A 24 -0.63 0.37 -23.63
N PRO A 25 -0.74 0.82 -24.90
CA PRO A 25 -1.35 0.05 -25.98
C PRO A 25 -0.68 -1.31 -26.23
N PHE A 26 0.61 -1.46 -25.96
CA PHE A 26 1.34 -2.72 -26.10
C PHE A 26 0.74 -3.85 -25.24
N LEU A 27 0.07 -3.51 -24.12
CA LEU A 27 -0.58 -4.50 -23.26
C LEU A 27 -1.72 -5.26 -23.96
N LYS A 28 -2.29 -4.73 -25.06
CA LYS A 28 -3.31 -5.44 -25.84
C LYS A 28 -2.79 -6.78 -26.40
N ASN A 29 -1.51 -6.81 -26.76
CA ASN A 29 -0.87 -7.99 -27.33
C ASN A 29 0.00 -8.75 -26.30
N GLN A 30 0.34 -8.10 -25.18
CA GLN A 30 1.27 -8.62 -24.17
C GLN A 30 0.75 -8.35 -22.74
N LEU A 31 -0.42 -8.91 -22.42
CA LEU A 31 -1.11 -8.63 -21.15
C LEU A 31 -0.25 -8.96 -19.92
N SER A 32 0.60 -9.99 -19.96
CA SER A 32 1.48 -10.36 -18.85
C SER A 32 2.44 -9.25 -18.43
N ASN A 33 2.78 -8.32 -19.32
CA ASN A 33 3.70 -7.24 -19.01
C ASN A 33 3.15 -6.23 -17.99
N ILE A 34 1.84 -6.27 -17.70
CA ILE A 34 1.22 -5.49 -16.63
C ILE A 34 1.80 -5.84 -15.25
N PHE A 35 2.33 -7.04 -15.07
CA PHE A 35 2.98 -7.47 -13.83
C PHE A 35 4.37 -6.83 -13.64
N SER A 36 4.83 -6.04 -14.61
CA SER A 36 6.11 -5.33 -14.59
C SER A 36 5.96 -3.86 -15.00
N ILE A 37 4.77 -3.27 -14.80
CA ILE A 37 4.48 -1.92 -15.31
C ILE A 37 5.37 -0.84 -14.65
N GLY A 38 5.74 -1.02 -13.39
CA GLY A 38 6.71 -0.15 -12.72
C GLY A 38 8.08 -0.17 -13.40
N ALA A 39 8.61 -1.38 -13.64
CA ALA A 39 9.89 -1.58 -14.30
C ALA A 39 9.92 -0.97 -15.72
N TYR A 40 8.84 -1.16 -16.48
CA TYR A 40 8.66 -0.53 -17.78
C TYR A 40 8.78 1.00 -17.69
N ARG A 41 8.08 1.63 -16.74
CA ARG A 41 8.13 3.09 -16.56
C ARG A 41 9.53 3.59 -16.24
N ALA A 42 10.24 2.94 -15.32
CA ALA A 42 11.61 3.32 -14.99
C ALA A 42 12.55 3.19 -16.19
N ASN A 43 12.47 2.09 -16.95
CA ASN A 43 13.30 1.90 -18.14
C ASN A 43 13.00 2.93 -19.24
N ARG A 44 11.72 3.30 -19.46
CA ARG A 44 11.36 4.40 -20.38
C ARG A 44 11.88 5.75 -19.90
N ILE A 45 11.79 6.04 -18.61
CA ILE A 45 12.19 7.35 -18.03
C ILE A 45 13.72 7.51 -17.99
N LEU A 46 14.45 6.48 -17.54
CA LEU A 46 15.88 6.56 -17.25
C LEU A 46 16.77 6.10 -18.42
N LYS A 47 16.29 5.17 -19.24
CA LYS A 47 17.09 4.50 -20.28
C LYS A 47 16.48 4.58 -21.69
N ASP A 48 15.34 5.24 -21.83
CA ASP A 48 14.55 5.36 -23.08
C ASP A 48 14.37 4.03 -23.83
N ARG A 49 14.09 2.94 -23.09
CA ARG A 49 13.92 1.61 -23.67
C ARG A 49 12.74 0.85 -23.07
N GLU A 50 12.19 -0.08 -23.83
CA GLU A 50 11.18 -1.02 -23.33
C GLU A 50 11.86 -2.20 -22.65
N ASN A 51 11.75 -2.29 -21.33
CA ASN A 51 12.26 -3.41 -20.55
C ASN A 51 11.40 -3.56 -19.28
N PHE A 52 11.06 -4.81 -18.96
CA PHE A 52 10.12 -5.20 -17.90
C PHE A 52 10.82 -5.72 -16.64
N GLU A 53 12.15 -5.67 -16.59
CA GLU A 53 12.93 -5.96 -15.40
C GLU A 53 13.17 -4.69 -14.58
N PRO A 54 12.88 -4.70 -13.27
CA PRO A 54 13.16 -3.55 -12.42
C PRO A 54 14.63 -3.19 -12.49
N ILE A 55 14.93 -1.91 -12.71
CA ILE A 55 16.31 -1.42 -12.66
C ILE A 55 16.81 -1.63 -11.23
N GLU A 56 18.02 -2.18 -11.10
CA GLU A 56 18.71 -2.33 -9.83
C GLU A 56 19.97 -1.46 -9.84
N ILE A 57 20.14 -0.68 -8.78
CA ILE A 57 21.31 0.19 -8.60
C ILE A 57 21.84 -0.02 -7.18
N GLN A 58 23.15 -0.06 -7.03
CA GLN A 58 23.81 -0.08 -5.73
C GLN A 58 24.35 1.31 -5.44
N VAL A 59 24.20 1.78 -4.21
CA VAL A 59 24.60 3.13 -3.79
C VAL A 59 25.39 3.07 -2.48
N ASN A 60 26.37 3.96 -2.35
CA ASN A 60 27.20 4.11 -1.15
C ASN A 60 26.84 5.38 -0.37
N THR A 61 26.23 6.37 -1.02
CA THR A 61 26.04 7.72 -0.48
C THR A 61 24.62 8.23 -0.69
N ARG A 62 24.22 9.20 0.14
CA ARG A 62 22.94 9.91 -0.03
C ARG A 62 22.86 10.61 -1.38
N LYS A 63 23.97 11.23 -1.80
CA LYS A 63 24.02 12.03 -3.03
C LYS A 63 23.70 11.21 -4.26
N GLU A 64 24.19 9.98 -4.35
CA GLU A 64 23.85 9.06 -5.47
C GLU A 64 22.35 8.77 -5.54
N ILE A 65 21.68 8.60 -4.38
CA ILE A 65 20.22 8.40 -4.34
C ILE A 65 19.50 9.67 -4.80
N GLU A 66 19.92 10.82 -4.29
CA GLU A 66 19.33 12.12 -4.65
C GLU A 66 19.50 12.42 -6.14
N ASP A 67 20.66 12.13 -6.73
CA ASP A 67 20.92 12.34 -8.16
C ASP A 67 19.98 11.49 -9.03
N ILE A 68 19.74 10.22 -8.65
CA ILE A 68 18.77 9.35 -9.32
C ILE A 68 17.34 9.90 -9.17
N ILE A 69 16.97 10.34 -7.97
CA ILE A 69 15.65 10.91 -7.69
C ILE A 69 15.43 12.19 -8.48
N ASP A 70 16.42 13.07 -8.53
CA ASP A 70 16.36 14.33 -9.26
C ASP A 70 16.28 14.09 -10.76
N GLN A 71 17.01 13.12 -11.29
CA GLN A 71 16.86 12.69 -12.69
C GLN A 71 15.42 12.24 -12.99
N ILE A 72 14.84 11.40 -12.13
CA ILE A 72 13.44 10.94 -12.29
C ILE A 72 12.48 12.13 -12.20
N LYS A 73 12.57 12.94 -11.14
CA LYS A 73 11.71 14.11 -10.91
C LYS A 73 11.76 15.09 -12.07
N ASN A 74 12.95 15.39 -12.60
CA ASN A 74 13.10 16.26 -13.75
C ASN A 74 12.36 15.72 -14.98
N LYS A 75 12.47 14.41 -15.25
CA LYS A 75 11.79 13.76 -16.38
C LYS A 75 10.27 13.70 -16.20
N ILE A 76 9.77 13.53 -14.98
CA ILE A 76 8.31 13.44 -14.72
C ILE A 76 7.66 14.79 -14.36
N SER A 77 8.43 15.86 -14.21
CA SER A 77 7.97 17.19 -13.76
C SER A 77 6.79 17.78 -14.56
N LYS A 78 6.73 17.49 -15.86
CA LYS A 78 5.66 17.94 -16.78
C LYS A 78 4.59 16.89 -17.03
N THR A 79 4.57 15.85 -16.21
CA THR A 79 3.64 14.73 -16.34
C THR A 79 2.81 14.62 -15.06
N LYS A 80 1.81 13.75 -15.09
CA LYS A 80 1.01 13.39 -13.91
C LYS A 80 1.67 12.34 -13.02
N TYR A 81 2.84 11.81 -13.38
CA TYR A 81 3.45 10.73 -12.62
C TYR A 81 3.91 11.22 -11.24
N GLU A 82 3.75 10.37 -10.23
CA GLU A 82 4.18 10.62 -8.86
C GLU A 82 5.25 9.63 -8.43
N LEU A 83 6.24 10.12 -7.67
CA LEU A 83 7.32 9.32 -7.14
C LEU A 83 7.11 9.02 -5.65
N TRP A 84 7.17 7.74 -5.30
CA TRP A 84 6.98 7.24 -3.94
C TRP A 84 8.06 6.22 -3.58
N TYR A 85 8.27 6.01 -2.29
CA TYR A 85 9.34 5.16 -1.76
C TYR A 85 8.80 4.11 -0.79
N ARG A 86 9.57 3.04 -0.62
CA ARG A 86 9.44 2.10 0.50
C ARG A 86 10.80 1.56 0.89
N GLY A 87 11.18 1.72 2.16
CA GLY A 87 12.33 1.03 2.72
C GLY A 87 11.99 -0.38 3.19
N GLN A 88 12.91 -1.31 3.01
CA GLN A 88 12.90 -2.61 3.68
C GLN A 88 14.31 -2.96 4.17
N ASP A 89 14.34 -3.49 5.38
CA ASP A 89 15.52 -3.99 6.06
C ASP A 89 16.19 -5.13 5.29
N LYS A 90 15.41 -5.93 4.56
CA LYS A 90 15.89 -6.92 3.61
C LYS A 90 14.88 -7.18 2.50
N GLU A 91 15.37 -7.65 1.37
CA GLU A 91 14.51 -8.10 0.27
C GLU A 91 13.97 -9.51 0.55
N TYR A 92 12.65 -9.64 0.50
CA TYR A 92 11.96 -10.92 0.57
C TYR A 92 11.51 -11.32 -0.82
N PHE A 93 11.43 -12.62 -1.09
CA PHE A 93 10.98 -13.13 -2.38
C PHE A 93 9.86 -14.15 -2.19
N VAL A 94 8.94 -14.21 -3.16
CA VAL A 94 7.92 -15.25 -3.19
C VAL A 94 8.57 -16.64 -3.31
N LYS A 95 7.89 -17.68 -2.84
CA LYS A 95 8.36 -19.06 -3.06
C LYS A 95 8.38 -19.36 -4.55
N ASN A 96 9.39 -20.11 -4.99
CA ASN A 96 9.47 -20.62 -6.35
C ASN A 96 8.24 -21.46 -6.66
N ILE A 97 7.74 -21.34 -7.88
CA ILE A 97 6.64 -22.17 -8.35
C ILE A 97 7.20 -23.50 -8.84
N HIS A 98 6.40 -24.56 -8.70
CA HIS A 98 6.74 -25.86 -9.25
C HIS A 98 6.92 -25.76 -10.77
N LYS A 99 7.97 -26.40 -11.33
CA LYS A 99 8.28 -26.30 -12.76
C LYS A 99 7.10 -26.68 -13.65
N ASP A 100 6.31 -27.67 -13.23
CA ASP A 100 5.14 -28.16 -13.97
C ASP A 100 4.02 -27.11 -14.11
N VAL A 101 3.97 -26.11 -13.22
CA VAL A 101 2.99 -25.03 -13.28
C VAL A 101 3.50 -23.87 -14.15
N LEU A 102 4.81 -23.78 -14.44
CA LEU A 102 5.37 -22.74 -15.29
C LEU A 102 4.87 -22.82 -16.73
N SER A 103 4.54 -24.01 -17.23
CA SER A 103 3.94 -24.18 -18.57
C SER A 103 2.57 -23.47 -18.67
N LEU A 104 1.81 -23.44 -17.58
CA LEU A 104 0.51 -22.77 -17.48
C LEU A 104 0.62 -21.29 -17.10
N CYS A 105 1.73 -20.89 -16.47
CA CYS A 105 1.98 -19.55 -15.98
C CYS A 105 3.41 -19.08 -16.30
N PRO A 106 3.81 -19.01 -17.58
CA PRO A 106 5.20 -18.75 -17.98
C PRO A 106 5.72 -17.39 -17.52
N TRP A 107 4.83 -16.42 -17.32
CA TRP A 107 5.16 -15.11 -16.76
C TRP A 107 5.65 -15.16 -15.32
N ARG A 108 5.51 -16.28 -14.62
CA ARG A 108 6.05 -16.48 -13.26
C ARG A 108 7.35 -17.28 -13.22
N SER A 109 8.04 -17.39 -14.36
CA SER A 109 9.40 -17.92 -14.45
C SER A 109 10.41 -17.05 -13.71
N ILE A 110 10.12 -15.76 -13.54
CA ILE A 110 10.90 -14.82 -12.73
C ILE A 110 10.36 -14.83 -11.30
N ARG A 111 11.28 -14.90 -10.33
CA ARG A 111 10.94 -14.87 -8.90
C ARG A 111 10.66 -13.44 -8.46
N ASP A 112 9.41 -13.16 -8.11
CA ASP A 112 9.01 -11.82 -7.66
C ASP A 112 9.54 -11.48 -6.26
N VAL A 113 9.87 -10.20 -6.07
CA VAL A 113 9.99 -9.59 -4.75
C VAL A 113 8.66 -9.71 -4.02
N SER A 114 8.70 -10.13 -2.76
CA SER A 114 7.53 -10.30 -1.91
C SER A 114 7.20 -9.00 -1.17
N LEU A 115 6.26 -8.24 -1.72
CA LEU A 115 5.57 -7.14 -1.03
C LEU A 115 4.23 -7.60 -0.45
N ILE A 116 4.10 -8.90 -0.14
CA ILE A 116 2.88 -9.49 0.42
C ILE A 116 2.54 -8.81 1.76
N PRO A 117 1.32 -8.24 1.92
CA PRO A 117 0.85 -7.65 3.17
C PRO A 117 0.95 -8.55 4.39
N SER A 118 0.95 -7.91 5.56
CA SER A 118 1.00 -8.60 6.85
C SER A 118 -0.11 -9.63 6.99
N ILE A 119 -1.37 -9.31 6.61
CA ILE A 119 -2.50 -10.24 6.74
C ILE A 119 -2.30 -11.53 5.96
N PHE A 120 -1.67 -11.48 4.78
CA PHE A 120 -1.46 -12.66 3.96
C PHE A 120 -0.20 -13.44 4.37
N ARG A 121 0.80 -12.75 4.94
CA ARG A 121 1.96 -13.42 5.55
C ARG A 121 1.54 -14.21 6.79
N THR A 122 0.71 -13.62 7.63
CA THR A 122 0.13 -14.32 8.79
C THR A 122 -0.90 -15.36 8.36
N ALA A 123 -1.63 -15.12 7.26
CA ALA A 123 -2.58 -16.09 6.70
C ALA A 123 -1.95 -17.47 6.44
N SER A 124 -0.73 -17.52 5.91
CA SER A 124 -0.03 -18.79 5.69
C SER A 124 0.42 -19.50 6.97
N ASN A 125 0.51 -18.75 8.07
CA ASN A 125 0.77 -19.26 9.41
C ASN A 125 -0.54 -19.47 10.19
N LEU A 126 -1.70 -19.32 9.55
CA LEU A 126 -2.96 -19.54 10.22
C LEU A 126 -2.97 -20.98 10.72
N PRO A 127 -3.30 -21.18 12.01
CA PRO A 127 -3.45 -22.50 12.54
C PRO A 127 -4.49 -23.26 11.71
N LYS A 128 -4.17 -24.51 11.36
CA LYS A 128 -5.09 -25.41 10.64
C LYS A 128 -6.38 -25.71 11.44
N SER A 129 -6.42 -25.33 12.71
CA SER A 129 -7.57 -25.43 13.59
C SER A 129 -8.51 -24.26 13.37
N LEU A 130 -9.79 -24.59 13.11
CA LEU A 130 -10.87 -23.63 12.96
C LEU A 130 -10.98 -22.69 14.17
N ASP A 131 -10.91 -23.21 15.40
CA ASP A 131 -11.00 -22.43 16.64
C ASP A 131 -9.97 -21.30 16.71
N LYS A 132 -8.71 -21.62 16.40
CA LYS A 132 -7.64 -20.63 16.44
C LYS A 132 -7.80 -19.59 15.32
N TYR A 133 -8.25 -20.01 14.13
CA TYR A 133 -8.59 -19.09 13.04
C TYR A 133 -9.73 -18.14 13.45
N THR A 134 -10.82 -18.66 13.98
CA THR A 134 -11.95 -17.86 14.46
C THR A 134 -11.51 -16.89 15.57
N THR A 135 -10.67 -17.34 16.50
CA THR A 135 -10.14 -16.49 17.58
C THR A 135 -9.36 -15.29 17.03
N GLN A 136 -8.51 -15.52 16.03
CA GLN A 136 -7.76 -14.43 15.39
C GLN A 136 -8.67 -13.47 14.62
N LEU A 137 -9.66 -13.99 13.88
CA LEU A 137 -10.65 -13.14 13.22
C LEU A 137 -11.46 -12.30 14.21
N PHE A 138 -11.93 -12.92 15.31
CA PHE A 138 -12.63 -12.20 16.37
C PHE A 138 -11.76 -11.11 16.98
N GLN A 139 -10.46 -11.36 17.19
CA GLN A 139 -9.55 -10.35 17.71
C GLN A 139 -9.36 -9.18 16.73
N ILE A 140 -9.23 -9.44 15.43
CA ILE A 140 -9.14 -8.40 14.40
C ILE A 140 -10.43 -7.58 14.39
N LEU A 141 -11.59 -8.23 14.35
CA LEU A 141 -12.91 -7.57 14.35
C LEU A 141 -13.15 -6.76 15.63
N LYS A 142 -12.77 -7.29 16.79
CA LYS A 142 -12.84 -6.60 18.09
C LYS A 142 -11.98 -5.34 18.05
N ASN A 143 -10.73 -5.44 17.62
CA ASN A 143 -9.82 -4.29 17.55
C ASN A 143 -10.31 -3.23 16.55
N GLU A 144 -10.78 -3.65 15.37
CA GLU A 144 -11.38 -2.74 14.38
C GLU A 144 -12.58 -2.00 14.99
N THR A 145 -13.50 -2.73 15.63
CA THR A 145 -14.71 -2.14 16.24
C THR A 145 -14.35 -1.14 17.34
N LEU A 146 -13.42 -1.51 18.23
CA LEU A 146 -12.99 -0.65 19.34
C LEU A 146 -12.29 0.62 18.83
N LEU A 147 -11.38 0.49 17.85
CA LEU A 147 -10.69 1.63 17.26
C LEU A 147 -11.66 2.60 16.58
N ARG A 148 -12.66 2.06 15.88
CA ARG A 148 -13.69 2.89 15.25
C ARG A 148 -14.50 3.70 16.25
N LEU A 149 -14.95 3.04 17.33
CA LEU A 149 -15.70 3.70 18.40
C LEU A 149 -14.84 4.79 19.05
N HIS A 150 -13.56 4.50 19.32
CA HIS A 150 -12.64 5.47 19.91
C HIS A 150 -12.40 6.69 19.00
N LEU A 151 -12.17 6.45 17.71
CA LEU A 151 -11.85 7.51 16.76
C LEU A 151 -13.07 8.29 16.27
N SER A 152 -14.28 7.88 16.65
CA SER A 152 -15.53 8.48 16.19
C SER A 152 -15.56 8.63 14.66
N ILE A 153 -14.97 7.67 13.94
CA ILE A 153 -14.97 7.66 12.48
C ILE A 153 -16.37 7.26 12.05
N PRO A 154 -17.16 8.19 11.51
CA PRO A 154 -18.53 7.87 11.15
C PRO A 154 -18.47 6.94 9.94
N ALA A 155 -19.28 5.89 9.95
CA ALA A 155 -19.37 5.01 8.79
C ALA A 155 -19.84 5.81 7.56
N TYR A 156 -20.79 6.72 7.77
CA TYR A 156 -21.42 7.55 6.76
C TYR A 156 -21.32 9.04 7.12
N LYS A 157 -21.39 9.91 6.11
CA LYS A 157 -21.56 11.35 6.29
C LYS A 157 -23.04 11.68 6.34
N ASN A 158 -23.47 12.46 7.31
CA ASN A 158 -24.79 13.10 7.27
C ASN A 158 -24.78 14.24 6.25
N LEU A 159 -25.78 14.23 5.36
CA LEU A 159 -26.00 15.25 4.35
C LEU A 159 -27.19 16.12 4.76
N LEU A 160 -27.12 17.39 4.38
CA LEU A 160 -28.31 18.25 4.41
C LEU A 160 -29.31 17.75 3.33
N SER A 161 -30.59 18.09 3.49
CA SER A 161 -31.66 17.62 2.61
C SER A 161 -31.45 18.00 1.14
N ASP A 162 -30.81 19.15 0.89
CA ASP A 162 -30.46 19.70 -0.42
C ASP A 162 -29.03 19.35 -0.88
N GLU A 163 -28.16 18.85 0.02
CA GLU A 163 -26.78 18.50 -0.33
C GLU A 163 -26.76 17.24 -1.20
N LYS A 164 -26.14 17.32 -2.38
CA LYS A 164 -25.84 16.14 -3.20
C LYS A 164 -24.62 15.41 -2.64
N ALA A 165 -24.70 14.08 -2.69
CA ALA A 165 -23.63 13.16 -2.34
C ALA A 165 -22.37 13.24 -3.23
N GLU A 166 -22.32 14.11 -4.25
CA GLU A 166 -21.20 14.26 -5.17
C GLU A 166 -19.97 14.82 -4.46
N LYS A 167 -19.31 13.96 -3.69
CA LYS A 167 -17.95 14.15 -3.22
C LYS A 167 -17.08 13.17 -3.98
N GLU A 168 -16.22 13.69 -4.83
CA GLU A 168 -15.07 12.92 -5.27
C GLU A 168 -14.13 12.76 -4.08
N PHE A 169 -14.19 11.61 -3.40
CA PHE A 169 -13.25 11.29 -2.31
C PHE A 169 -11.85 11.02 -2.86
N PHE A 170 -11.80 10.48 -4.08
CA PHE A 170 -10.58 10.17 -4.77
C PHE A 170 -10.46 11.02 -6.04
N LYS A 171 -9.39 11.82 -6.12
CA LYS A 171 -9.04 12.61 -7.32
C LYS A 171 -8.42 11.75 -8.44
N ASN A 172 -7.85 10.60 -8.08
CA ASN A 172 -7.16 9.71 -9.01
C ASN A 172 -8.20 8.87 -9.80
N LYS A 173 -8.12 8.91 -11.13
CA LYS A 173 -9.11 8.25 -12.02
C LYS A 173 -9.11 6.73 -11.90
N ALA A 174 -8.04 6.12 -11.39
CA ALA A 174 -7.99 4.69 -11.10
C ALA A 174 -9.03 4.26 -10.06
N TRP A 175 -9.54 5.21 -9.28
CA TRP A 175 -10.62 5.02 -8.32
C TRP A 175 -12.00 5.43 -8.84
N SER A 176 -12.12 6.00 -10.05
CA SER A 176 -13.38 6.63 -10.53
C SER A 176 -14.62 5.74 -10.36
N LYS A 177 -14.55 4.46 -10.72
CA LYS A 177 -15.65 3.50 -10.53
C LYS A 177 -15.85 3.08 -9.07
N ASP A 178 -14.78 3.04 -8.30
CA ASP A 178 -14.76 2.70 -6.87
C ASP A 178 -15.14 3.90 -5.97
N ASN A 179 -15.24 5.10 -6.56
CA ASN A 179 -15.59 6.34 -5.88
C ASN A 179 -17.10 6.46 -5.65
N GLN A 180 -17.89 5.53 -6.19
CA GLN A 180 -19.34 5.49 -6.01
C GLN A 180 -19.67 5.00 -4.59
N GLY A 181 -20.14 5.92 -3.75
CA GLY A 181 -20.84 5.58 -2.52
C GLY A 181 -22.32 5.31 -2.77
N PHE A 182 -23.03 4.97 -1.71
CA PHE A 182 -24.48 4.89 -1.71
C PHE A 182 -25.09 5.90 -0.75
N GLU A 183 -26.23 6.43 -1.15
CA GLU A 183 -27.03 7.36 -0.38
C GLU A 183 -28.24 6.64 0.20
N THR A 184 -28.51 6.85 1.49
CA THR A 184 -29.73 6.37 2.14
C THR A 184 -30.53 7.55 2.65
N VAL A 185 -31.80 7.62 2.27
CA VAL A 185 -32.75 8.64 2.70
C VAL A 185 -33.74 8.02 3.68
N HIS A 186 -33.83 8.57 4.88
CA HIS A 186 -34.83 8.23 5.87
C HIS A 186 -35.95 9.26 5.83
N LEU A 187 -37.18 8.81 5.62
CA LEU A 187 -38.36 9.66 5.54
C LEU A 187 -39.13 9.68 6.88
N THR A 188 -39.86 10.75 7.14
CA THR A 188 -40.92 10.79 8.17
C THR A 188 -42.16 10.04 7.68
N ASN A 189 -43.16 9.88 8.55
CA ASN A 189 -44.46 9.32 8.17
C ASN A 189 -45.20 10.18 7.14
N GLU A 190 -44.82 11.44 6.99
CA GLU A 190 -45.38 12.42 6.04
C GLU A 190 -44.58 12.50 4.73
N ASN A 191 -43.66 11.55 4.49
CA ASN A 191 -42.73 11.51 3.35
C ASN A 191 -41.74 12.68 3.28
N GLU A 192 -41.51 13.39 4.39
CA GLU A 192 -40.48 14.42 4.46
C GLU A 192 -39.10 13.80 4.73
N ILE A 193 -38.03 14.38 4.19
CA ILE A 193 -36.65 13.90 4.43
C ILE A 193 -36.27 14.19 5.88
N LYS A 194 -36.23 13.16 6.72
CA LYS A 194 -35.75 13.24 8.11
C LYS A 194 -34.23 13.24 8.18
N GLU A 195 -33.60 12.37 7.40
CA GLU A 195 -32.15 12.19 7.43
C GLU A 195 -31.65 11.66 6.09
N LYS A 196 -30.50 12.18 5.67
CA LYS A 196 -29.83 11.76 4.45
C LYS A 196 -28.41 11.36 4.81
N ARG A 197 -28.01 10.14 4.47
CA ARG A 197 -26.67 9.61 4.78
C ARG A 197 -25.98 9.18 3.51
N TYR A 198 -24.67 9.40 3.47
CA TYR A 198 -23.83 8.95 2.38
C TYR A 198 -22.68 8.08 2.89
N PHE A 199 -22.53 6.90 2.31
CA PHE A 199 -21.49 5.94 2.67
C PHE A 199 -20.64 5.59 1.46
N ASN A 200 -19.32 5.72 1.58
CA ASN A 200 -18.38 5.22 0.57
C ASN A 200 -17.63 4.00 1.13
N PRO A 201 -17.93 2.76 0.66
CA PRO A 201 -17.32 1.53 1.19
C PRO A 201 -15.81 1.51 1.02
N ILE A 202 -15.31 2.02 -0.11
CA ILE A 202 -13.90 1.91 -0.48
C ILE A 202 -13.04 2.85 0.36
N LEU A 203 -13.47 4.10 0.51
CA LEU A 203 -12.84 5.05 1.44
C LEU A 203 -12.82 4.49 2.84
N TYR A 204 -13.96 4.01 3.32
CA TYR A 204 -14.11 3.45 4.64
C TYR A 204 -13.17 2.24 4.85
N SER A 205 -13.10 1.31 3.89
CA SER A 205 -12.19 0.15 3.97
C SER A 205 -10.71 0.54 3.94
N ILE A 206 -10.30 1.47 3.08
CA ILE A 206 -8.89 1.91 2.99
C ILE A 206 -8.48 2.66 4.25
N GLN A 207 -9.33 3.54 4.76
CA GLN A 207 -9.09 4.27 6.00
C GLN A 207 -8.92 3.29 7.17
N ASN A 208 -9.83 2.32 7.32
CA ASN A 208 -9.70 1.29 8.34
C ASN A 208 -8.40 0.48 8.19
N ALA A 209 -8.11 -0.02 6.98
CA ALA A 209 -6.92 -0.82 6.73
C ALA A 209 -5.62 -0.04 7.05
N LEU A 210 -5.58 1.26 6.74
CA LEU A 210 -4.46 2.13 7.06
C LEU A 210 -4.27 2.26 8.58
N ILE A 211 -5.35 2.52 9.32
CA ILE A 211 -5.29 2.63 10.78
C ILE A 211 -4.81 1.30 11.37
N LEU A 212 -5.46 0.19 11.02
CA LEU A 212 -5.07 -1.13 11.52
C LEU A 212 -3.58 -1.41 11.32
N GLN A 213 -3.06 -1.13 10.12
CA GLN A 213 -1.66 -1.38 9.79
C GLN A 213 -0.68 -0.58 10.66
N HIS A 214 -0.89 0.73 10.83
CA HIS A 214 0.02 1.57 11.62
C HIS A 214 -0.01 1.27 13.12
N TYR A 215 -1.04 0.55 13.58
CA TYR A 215 -1.17 0.07 14.95
C TYR A 215 -1.01 -1.45 15.07
N THR A 216 -0.21 -2.05 14.17
CA THR A 216 0.24 -3.45 14.21
C THR A 216 -0.85 -4.51 14.08
N ILE A 217 -2.03 -4.12 13.61
CA ILE A 217 -3.12 -5.04 13.30
C ILE A 217 -3.02 -5.43 11.81
N PRO A 218 -3.13 -6.72 11.46
CA PRO A 218 -2.96 -7.15 10.07
C PRO A 218 -3.92 -6.46 9.10
N SER A 219 -3.39 -6.04 7.94
CA SER A 219 -4.11 -5.37 6.85
C SER A 219 -3.68 -5.96 5.50
N ASN A 220 -4.46 -5.68 4.44
CA ASN A 220 -4.17 -6.12 3.07
C ASN A 220 -3.56 -5.03 2.18
N ILE A 221 -3.30 -3.83 2.69
CA ILE A 221 -2.72 -2.73 1.91
C ILE A 221 -1.19 -2.73 2.04
N LEU A 222 -0.52 -1.98 1.15
CA LEU A 222 0.92 -1.70 1.28
C LEU A 222 1.12 -0.23 1.58
N ASP A 223 1.90 0.06 2.63
CA ASP A 223 2.38 1.40 2.96
C ASP A 223 3.54 1.81 2.05
N ILE A 224 3.51 3.07 1.62
CA ILE A 224 4.55 3.76 0.87
C ILE A 224 4.73 5.14 1.49
N THR A 225 5.81 5.84 1.16
CA THR A 225 6.09 7.18 1.71
C THR A 225 6.55 8.14 0.62
N LYS A 226 6.24 9.43 0.77
CA LYS A 226 6.84 10.51 -0.02
C LYS A 226 8.21 10.95 0.50
N SER A 227 8.59 10.52 1.71
CA SER A 227 9.84 10.93 2.34
C SER A 227 10.94 9.90 2.11
N LEU A 228 12.03 10.34 1.47
CA LEU A 228 13.24 9.53 1.35
C LEU A 228 13.82 9.19 2.73
N ASP A 229 13.78 10.11 3.68
CA ASP A 229 14.31 9.91 5.03
C ASP A 229 13.53 8.81 5.79
N VAL A 230 12.21 8.77 5.66
CA VAL A 230 11.38 7.69 6.22
C VAL A 230 11.72 6.36 5.55
N ALA A 231 11.91 6.33 4.22
CA ALA A 231 12.31 5.12 3.53
C ALA A 231 13.71 4.64 3.94
N LEU A 232 14.67 5.55 4.11
CA LEU A 232 16.01 5.27 4.62
C LEU A 232 15.96 4.74 6.06
N PHE A 233 15.11 5.29 6.93
CA PHE A 233 14.91 4.77 8.28
C PHE A 233 14.47 3.29 8.23
N PHE A 234 13.43 2.96 7.48
CA PHE A 234 12.94 1.58 7.41
C PHE A 234 13.86 0.62 6.67
N ALA A 235 14.71 1.11 5.75
CA ALA A 235 15.71 0.28 5.09
C ALA A 235 16.89 -0.05 6.02
N GLN A 236 17.22 0.84 6.95
CA GLN A 236 18.45 0.73 7.76
C GLN A 236 18.23 0.30 9.20
N ASN A 237 16.99 0.19 9.65
CA ASN A 237 16.63 -0.26 10.99
C ASN A 237 15.77 -1.52 10.93
N GLU A 238 15.95 -2.41 11.90
CA GLU A 238 15.11 -3.59 12.10
C GLU A 238 14.41 -3.54 13.46
N LEU A 239 13.25 -4.18 13.53
CA LEU A 239 12.49 -4.27 14.77
C LEU A 239 13.02 -5.42 15.62
N SER A 240 13.65 -5.11 16.75
CA SER A 240 14.17 -6.05 17.73
C SER A 240 13.70 -5.68 19.14
N ASN A 241 13.16 -6.64 19.89
CA ASN A 241 12.62 -6.41 21.24
C ASN A 241 11.65 -5.22 21.34
N SER A 242 10.78 -5.06 20.33
CA SER A 242 9.82 -3.95 20.19
C SER A 242 10.44 -2.56 20.03
N LYS A 243 11.73 -2.47 19.70
CA LYS A 243 12.43 -1.23 19.38
C LYS A 243 13.08 -1.30 18.01
N TYR A 244 13.21 -0.17 17.34
CA TYR A 244 13.97 -0.10 16.11
C TYR A 244 15.45 0.07 16.44
N ILE A 245 16.26 -0.86 15.96
CA ILE A 245 17.72 -0.81 16.08
C ILE A 245 18.33 -0.68 14.69
N GLN A 246 19.39 0.12 14.58
CA GLN A 246 20.15 0.21 13.33
C GLN A 246 20.79 -1.13 13.03
N LYS A 247 20.65 -1.59 11.78
CA LYS A 247 21.23 -2.86 11.35
C LYS A 247 22.74 -2.80 11.30
N GLU A 248 23.41 -3.88 11.68
CA GLU A 248 24.86 -4.01 11.49
C GLU A 248 25.22 -4.27 10.02
N ASN A 249 24.45 -5.13 9.35
CA ASN A 249 24.65 -5.46 7.93
C ASN A 249 23.57 -4.82 7.05
N ILE A 250 23.99 -3.83 6.27
CA ILE A 250 23.11 -3.05 5.39
C ILE A 250 23.02 -3.58 3.95
N LYS A 251 23.86 -4.54 3.55
CA LYS A 251 23.94 -5.00 2.16
C LYS A 251 22.67 -5.68 1.65
N GLU A 252 21.82 -6.15 2.56
CA GLU A 252 20.52 -6.74 2.23
C GLU A 252 19.41 -5.70 2.10
N SER A 253 19.63 -4.49 2.65
CA SER A 253 18.67 -3.41 2.69
C SER A 253 18.37 -2.86 1.31
N VAL A 254 17.11 -2.47 1.12
CA VAL A 254 16.63 -2.02 -0.17
C VAL A 254 15.63 -0.88 0.00
N ILE A 255 15.73 0.09 -0.90
CA ILE A 255 14.69 1.10 -1.12
C ILE A 255 14.04 0.80 -2.47
N TYR A 256 12.73 0.58 -2.45
CA TYR A 256 11.93 0.51 -3.67
C TYR A 256 11.43 1.90 -4.03
N LEU A 257 11.57 2.26 -5.30
CA LEU A 257 10.93 3.44 -5.88
C LEU A 257 9.74 2.98 -6.72
N PHE A 258 8.65 3.72 -6.61
CA PHE A 258 7.43 3.54 -7.37
C PHE A 258 7.14 4.81 -8.16
N ILE A 259 7.01 4.69 -9.48
CA ILE A 259 6.60 5.77 -10.37
C ILE A 259 5.13 5.51 -10.73
N PHE A 260 4.21 6.11 -10.00
CA PHE A 260 2.78 5.89 -10.16
C PHE A 260 2.15 6.84 -11.16
N ASN A 261 1.17 6.35 -11.92
CA ASN A 261 0.30 7.12 -12.77
C ASN A 261 -1.09 7.22 -12.12
N PRO A 262 -1.54 8.43 -11.72
CA PRO A 262 -2.82 8.63 -11.04
C PRO A 262 -4.05 8.46 -11.93
N ASP A 263 -3.88 8.04 -13.19
CA ASP A 263 -5.03 7.58 -14.00
C ASP A 263 -5.12 6.06 -14.07
N THR A 264 -4.06 5.31 -13.72
CA THR A 264 -4.06 3.84 -13.83
C THR A 264 -3.90 3.10 -12.51
N ASP A 265 -3.17 3.68 -11.57
CA ASP A 265 -2.71 2.98 -10.38
C ASP A 265 -3.53 3.35 -9.16
N ARG A 266 -3.95 2.34 -8.40
CA ARG A 266 -4.73 2.51 -7.16
C ARG A 266 -3.81 2.77 -5.97
N PHE A 267 -3.32 4.00 -5.91
CA PHE A 267 -2.61 4.53 -4.74
C PHE A 267 -3.31 5.78 -4.21
N ILE A 268 -3.08 6.11 -2.95
CA ILE A 268 -3.63 7.30 -2.32
C ILE A 268 -2.73 7.81 -1.20
N ASP A 269 -2.62 9.13 -1.11
CA ASP A 269 -1.96 9.82 0.00
C ASP A 269 -2.81 9.75 1.27
N SER A 270 -2.22 9.34 2.39
CA SER A 270 -2.94 9.19 3.66
C SER A 270 -3.58 10.50 4.14
N THR A 271 -3.02 11.66 3.78
CA THR A 271 -3.57 12.98 4.16
C THR A 271 -4.95 13.23 3.54
N LEU A 272 -5.27 12.61 2.41
CA LEU A 272 -6.57 12.74 1.74
C LEU A 272 -7.66 11.94 2.46
N ILE A 273 -7.29 10.85 3.15
CA ILE A 273 -8.24 9.94 3.82
C ILE A 273 -8.29 10.16 5.33
N LEU A 274 -7.24 10.71 5.94
CA LEU A 274 -7.18 10.97 7.39
C LEU A 274 -7.47 12.43 7.75
N ASN A 275 -7.93 13.24 6.80
CA ASN A 275 -8.15 14.66 7.03
C ASN A 275 -9.12 14.89 8.22
N GLY A 276 -8.70 15.71 9.18
CA GLY A 276 -9.44 16.00 10.40
C GLY A 276 -9.32 14.95 11.51
N GLN A 277 -8.64 13.83 11.28
CA GLN A 277 -8.44 12.79 12.29
C GLN A 277 -7.10 12.94 12.99
N LYS A 278 -7.06 12.73 14.32
CA LYS A 278 -5.83 12.82 15.14
C LYS A 278 -4.95 11.56 15.05
N ILE A 279 -4.71 11.06 13.84
CA ILE A 279 -3.98 9.81 13.58
C ILE A 279 -2.56 10.16 13.14
N ILE A 280 -1.63 10.20 14.08
CA ILE A 280 -0.34 10.87 13.87
C ILE A 280 0.71 10.01 13.16
N ARG A 281 0.68 8.67 13.28
CA ARG A 281 1.71 7.80 12.69
C ARG A 281 1.77 7.88 11.16
N PRO A 282 0.64 7.74 10.42
CA PRO A 282 0.67 7.82 8.96
C PRO A 282 1.13 9.20 8.48
N ILE A 283 0.73 10.27 9.19
CA ILE A 283 1.11 11.65 8.89
C ILE A 283 2.63 11.83 9.05
N ARG A 284 3.20 11.44 10.18
CA ARG A 284 4.66 11.54 10.44
C ARG A 284 5.50 10.72 9.48
N GLN A 285 4.96 9.59 9.02
CA GLN A 285 5.60 8.73 8.03
C GLN A 285 5.40 9.24 6.59
N SER A 286 4.73 10.37 6.37
CA SER A 286 4.34 10.87 5.03
C SER A 286 3.71 9.76 4.18
N CYS A 287 2.83 8.99 4.82
CA CYS A 287 2.34 7.71 4.31
C CYS A 287 1.40 7.90 3.12
N GLY A 288 1.49 6.98 2.18
CA GLY A 288 0.45 6.68 1.21
C GLY A 288 0.22 5.17 1.20
N VAL A 289 -0.84 4.75 0.54
CA VAL A 289 -1.18 3.32 0.47
C VAL A 289 -1.44 2.89 -0.95
N ILE A 290 -1.02 1.67 -1.27
CA ILE A 290 -1.44 0.96 -2.47
C ILE A 290 -2.48 -0.08 -2.04
N SER A 291 -3.57 -0.16 -2.81
CA SER A 291 -4.61 -1.16 -2.62
C SER A 291 -4.74 -2.06 -3.85
N GLY A 292 -5.09 -3.33 -3.61
CA GLY A 292 -5.38 -4.30 -4.67
C GLY A 292 -4.93 -5.73 -4.36
N ALA A 293 -4.18 -5.95 -3.27
CA ALA A 293 -3.89 -7.32 -2.85
C ALA A 293 -5.14 -8.02 -2.31
N SER A 294 -5.30 -9.27 -2.73
CA SER A 294 -6.39 -10.16 -2.35
C SER A 294 -5.85 -11.57 -2.15
N ILE A 295 -6.72 -12.51 -1.74
CA ILE A 295 -6.33 -13.93 -1.61
C ILE A 295 -5.84 -14.53 -2.94
N SER A 296 -6.33 -14.01 -4.07
CA SER A 296 -5.99 -14.40 -5.44
C SER A 296 -4.98 -13.46 -6.12
N ASN A 297 -4.39 -12.52 -5.39
CA ASN A 297 -3.40 -11.59 -5.89
C ASN A 297 -2.54 -11.04 -4.74
N GLN A 298 -1.97 -11.93 -3.93
CA GLN A 298 -1.34 -11.56 -2.66
C GLN A 298 -0.10 -10.68 -2.84
N ASN A 299 0.62 -10.86 -3.95
CA ASN A 299 1.82 -10.09 -4.27
C ASN A 299 1.55 -9.00 -5.31
N TYR A 300 0.32 -8.48 -5.35
CA TYR A 300 -0.14 -7.46 -6.31
C TYR A 300 0.86 -6.31 -6.46
N TYR A 301 1.43 -5.84 -5.35
CA TYR A 301 2.24 -4.62 -5.31
C TYR A 301 3.61 -4.71 -5.98
N ALA A 302 4.16 -5.92 -6.16
CA ALA A 302 5.47 -6.12 -6.77
C ALA A 302 5.53 -5.55 -8.20
N ARG A 303 4.40 -5.52 -8.91
CA ARG A 303 4.31 -4.99 -10.28
C ARG A 303 4.66 -3.52 -10.42
N PHE A 304 4.54 -2.77 -9.33
CA PHE A 304 4.77 -1.32 -9.33
C PHE A 304 6.21 -0.95 -9.02
N ILE A 305 7.04 -1.92 -8.62
CA ILE A 305 8.46 -1.66 -8.36
C ILE A 305 9.08 -1.15 -9.65
N SER A 306 9.52 0.10 -9.62
CA SER A 306 10.12 0.79 -10.76
C SER A 306 11.64 0.68 -10.72
N LEU A 307 12.20 0.92 -9.54
CA LEU A 307 13.64 0.82 -9.28
C LEU A 307 13.87 0.19 -7.90
N ARG A 308 14.96 -0.58 -7.79
CA ARG A 308 15.50 -1.12 -6.54
C ARG A 308 16.85 -0.47 -6.26
N ILE A 309 16.97 0.20 -5.14
CA ILE A 309 18.22 0.80 -4.67
C ILE A 309 18.75 -0.07 -3.53
N LYS A 310 19.87 -0.75 -3.76
CA LYS A 310 20.58 -1.56 -2.76
C LYS A 310 21.60 -0.69 -2.02
N LEU A 311 21.57 -0.74 -0.71
CA LEU A 311 22.44 0.07 0.13
C LEU A 311 23.76 -0.69 0.37
N LEU A 312 24.89 -0.08 0.05
CA LEU A 312 26.21 -0.66 0.32
C LEU A 312 26.78 -0.21 1.66
N ASN A 313 26.38 0.97 2.13
CA ASN A 313 26.77 1.58 3.41
C ASN A 313 25.54 2.16 4.12
N HIS A 314 25.73 2.52 5.39
CA HIS A 314 24.76 3.37 6.08
C HIS A 314 24.74 4.76 5.45
N ILE A 315 23.53 5.24 5.16
CA ILE A 315 23.28 6.53 4.53
C ILE A 315 22.54 7.40 5.53
N ASN A 316 23.08 8.60 5.76
CA ASN A 316 22.45 9.57 6.66
C ASN A 316 21.05 9.97 6.17
N TYR A 317 20.12 10.03 7.11
CA TYR A 317 18.79 10.62 6.96
C TYR A 317 18.57 11.67 8.05
N ASP A 318 17.51 12.48 7.91
CA ASP A 318 17.19 13.51 8.89
C ASP A 318 17.12 12.91 10.31
N LYS A 319 17.95 13.44 11.22
CA LYS A 319 18.05 13.04 12.63
C LYS A 319 16.73 13.13 13.40
N ASN A 320 15.80 13.96 12.93
CA ASN A 320 14.46 14.09 13.52
C ASN A 320 13.57 12.89 13.17
N ILE A 321 13.89 12.14 12.10
CA ILE A 321 13.22 10.91 11.72
C ILE A 321 13.82 9.77 12.53
N ASN A 322 13.29 9.54 13.73
CA ASN A 322 13.70 8.44 14.61
C ASN A 322 12.47 7.64 15.09
N GLU A 323 12.71 6.56 15.84
CA GLU A 323 11.63 5.71 16.36
C GLU A 323 10.60 6.51 17.16
N ASN A 324 11.02 7.38 18.06
CA ASN A 324 10.10 8.16 18.90
C ASN A 324 9.25 9.12 18.07
N PHE A 325 9.81 9.69 17.01
CA PHE A 325 9.05 10.49 16.07
C PHE A 325 8.05 9.64 15.29
N LEU A 326 8.48 8.55 14.63
CA LEU A 326 7.63 7.75 13.75
C LEU A 326 6.61 6.86 14.49
N PHE A 327 6.92 6.49 15.73
CA PHE A 327 6.13 5.61 16.61
C PHE A 327 5.98 6.24 18.01
N PRO A 328 5.26 7.37 18.11
CA PRO A 328 5.10 8.12 19.35
C PRO A 328 4.57 7.29 20.51
N SER A 329 4.92 7.73 21.73
CA SER A 329 4.47 7.11 22.98
C SER A 329 2.95 7.24 23.16
N SER A 330 2.37 6.50 24.10
CA SER A 330 0.93 6.61 24.41
C SER A 330 0.54 7.96 25.02
N LEU A 331 1.49 8.74 25.52
CA LEU A 331 1.21 10.11 25.95
C LEU A 331 0.92 11.04 24.76
N GLU A 332 1.58 10.79 23.64
CA GLU A 332 1.46 11.62 22.43
C GLU A 332 0.47 11.06 21.40
N ASP A 333 0.28 9.73 21.37
CA ASP A 333 -0.56 9.02 20.41
C ASP A 333 -1.84 8.50 21.08
N PRO A 334 -2.99 9.18 20.91
CA PRO A 334 -4.24 8.81 21.59
C PRO A 334 -4.72 7.40 21.23
N ILE A 335 -4.48 6.96 19.98
CA ILE A 335 -4.86 5.61 19.55
C ILE A 335 -3.97 4.58 20.25
N ARG A 336 -2.66 4.82 20.34
CA ARG A 336 -1.77 3.92 21.06
C ARG A 336 -2.19 3.80 22.53
N ASN A 337 -2.47 4.93 23.18
CA ASN A 337 -2.97 4.97 24.56
C ASN A 337 -4.23 4.13 24.73
N PHE A 338 -5.19 4.30 23.82
CA PHE A 338 -6.42 3.53 23.83
C PHE A 338 -6.16 2.03 23.67
N LEU A 339 -5.34 1.64 22.70
CA LEU A 339 -4.98 0.24 22.45
C LEU A 339 -4.24 -0.41 23.61
N GLU A 340 -3.41 0.33 24.35
CA GLU A 340 -2.72 -0.15 25.55
C GLU A 340 -3.68 -0.41 26.72
N LYS A 341 -4.82 0.30 26.80
CA LYS A 341 -5.83 0.15 27.87
C LYS A 341 -6.81 -1.01 27.66
N ILE A 342 -6.94 -1.51 26.43
CA ILE A 342 -7.90 -2.58 26.08
C ILE A 342 -7.25 -3.96 25.93
N LYS A 343 -5.91 -4.01 26.05
CA LYS A 343 -5.16 -5.25 26.21
C LYS A 343 -5.26 -5.71 27.65
#